data_AF-A0A0V0H114-F1
#
_entry.id   AF-A0A0V0H114-F1
#
_cell.length_a   1.000
_cell.length_b   1.000
_cell.length_c   1.000
_cell.angle_alpha   90.00
_cell.angle_beta   90.00
_cell.angle_gamma   90.00
#
_symmetry.space_group_name_H-M   'P 1'
#
loop_
_entity.id
_entity.type
_entity.pdbx_description
1 polymer ?
#
loop_
_entity_poly.entity_id
_entity_poly.type
_entity_poly.pdbx_seq_one_letter_code
_entity_poly.pdbx_strand_id
1 'polypeptide(L)'
;MEDVKIMWEPLRYGFQVKLRGYGGKFLSASGGTLRWSNRVTHDSPHSATTHNWILWNVEPVDVPEDESLTDYLTMVSNFSSVSDELSTLDLGSPMSMHSSLSFSPKSPLTRRPAMEIFQKAKAVRLQSRHYKYLTALEDGESVTQDRNGASQNAKWTVEFVEKTDNVIRLKSCYGKYLTASNQSSLLGMTGRKVLQTLPNRLDSSIEWEP
;
A
#
# COMPACT_ATOMS: atom_id res chain seq x y z
N MET A 1 -8.72 5.93 49.94
CA MET A 1 -8.81 4.88 48.90
C MET A 1 -9.40 5.56 47.69
N GLU A 2 -8.57 5.91 46.72
CA GLU A 2 -9.04 6.50 45.47
C GLU A 2 -9.54 5.36 44.59
N ASP A 3 -10.80 5.48 44.15
CA ASP A 3 -11.40 4.58 43.18
C ASP A 3 -10.59 4.64 41.89
N VAL A 4 -9.83 3.59 41.62
CA VAL A 4 -9.18 3.38 40.33
C VAL A 4 -10.28 3.14 39.32
N LYS A 5 -10.78 4.22 38.72
CA LYS A 5 -11.73 4.19 37.61
C LYS A 5 -11.08 3.42 36.47
N ILE A 6 -11.44 2.14 36.34
CA ILE A 6 -10.98 1.28 35.25
C ILE A 6 -11.59 1.84 33.96
N MET A 7 -10.83 2.69 33.28
CA MET A 7 -11.17 3.18 31.95
C MET A 7 -10.72 2.12 30.96
N TRP A 8 -11.67 1.32 30.49
CA TRP A 8 -11.46 0.45 29.34
C TRP A 8 -11.45 1.31 28.07
N GLU A 9 -10.30 1.41 27.41
CA GLU A 9 -10.24 1.83 26.02
C GLU A 9 -10.43 0.60 25.12
N PRO A 10 -11.25 0.67 24.06
CA PRO A 10 -11.30 -0.42 23.11
C PRO A 10 -9.96 -0.48 22.36
N LEU A 11 -9.13 -1.48 22.69
CA LEU A 11 -8.04 -1.97 21.84
C LEU A 11 -8.67 -2.55 20.56
N ARG A 12 -9.00 -1.70 19.60
CA ARG A 12 -9.43 -2.13 18.27
C ARG A 12 -8.24 -2.79 17.56
N TYR A 13 -8.08 -4.09 17.78
CA TYR A 13 -7.23 -4.95 16.94
C TYR A 13 -7.87 -5.04 15.55
N GLY A 14 -7.41 -4.19 14.64
CA GLY A 14 -7.66 -4.31 13.20
C GLY A 14 -8.87 -3.51 12.69
N PHE A 15 -8.59 -2.49 11.89
CA PHE A 15 -9.57 -1.94 10.96
C PHE A 15 -9.50 -2.75 9.67
N GLN A 16 -10.63 -3.35 9.28
CA GLN A 16 -10.75 -4.06 8.02
C GLN A 16 -11.09 -3.10 6.91
N VAL A 17 -10.31 -3.13 5.84
CA VAL A 17 -10.52 -2.30 4.64
C VAL A 17 -10.77 -3.18 3.43
N LYS A 18 -11.39 -2.59 2.40
CA LYS A 18 -11.58 -3.21 1.09
C LYS A 18 -10.89 -2.35 0.06
N LEU A 19 -9.80 -2.84 -0.51
CA LEU A 19 -9.07 -2.08 -1.52
C LEU A 19 -9.72 -2.29 -2.88
N ARG A 20 -10.41 -1.26 -3.39
CA ARG A 20 -11.06 -1.27 -4.70
C ARG A 20 -10.09 -0.76 -5.77
N GLY A 21 -9.80 -1.58 -6.76
CA GLY A 21 -8.98 -1.18 -7.90
C GLY A 21 -9.80 -0.54 -9.03
N TYR A 22 -9.11 -0.03 -10.05
CA TYR A 22 -9.72 0.47 -11.27
C TYR A 22 -10.56 -0.62 -11.97
N GLY A 23 -11.83 -0.31 -12.22
CA GLY A 23 -12.83 -1.28 -12.69
C GLY A 23 -13.77 -1.82 -11.61
N GLY A 24 -13.68 -1.33 -10.37
CA GLY A 24 -14.68 -1.55 -9.32
C GLY A 24 -14.59 -2.90 -8.60
N LYS A 25 -13.53 -3.67 -8.85
CA LYS A 25 -13.24 -4.96 -8.21
C LYS A 25 -12.34 -4.77 -7.00
N PHE A 26 -12.34 -5.75 -6.09
CA PHE A 26 -11.62 -5.65 -4.82
C PHE A 26 -10.42 -6.57 -4.76
N LEU A 27 -9.37 -6.14 -4.07
CA LEU A 27 -8.23 -6.98 -3.72
C LEU A 27 -8.71 -8.15 -2.85
N SER A 28 -8.41 -9.38 -3.27
CA SER A 28 -8.94 -10.60 -2.70
C SER A 28 -7.81 -11.56 -2.34
N ALA A 29 -7.79 -11.99 -1.09
CA ALA A 29 -7.02 -13.11 -0.60
C ALA A 29 -7.70 -14.40 -1.06
N SER A 30 -7.57 -14.74 -2.34
CA SER A 30 -8.19 -15.95 -2.90
C SER A 30 -7.56 -17.20 -2.28
N GLY A 31 -8.15 -17.65 -1.17
CA GLY A 31 -8.05 -19.02 -0.75
C GLY A 31 -9.03 -19.79 -1.59
N GLY A 32 -8.63 -20.32 -2.76
CA GLY A 32 -9.49 -21.21 -3.55
C GLY A 32 -10.12 -22.32 -2.69
N THR A 33 -10.90 -23.20 -3.30
CA THR A 33 -11.51 -24.38 -2.64
C THR A 33 -10.54 -25.21 -1.78
N LEU A 34 -9.23 -25.02 -1.97
CA LEU A 34 -8.15 -25.58 -1.18
C LEU A 34 -7.51 -24.53 -0.25
N ARG A 35 -7.59 -24.78 1.06
CA ARG A 35 -7.16 -23.89 2.17
C ARG A 35 -5.67 -23.46 2.15
N TRP A 36 -4.87 -24.00 1.23
CA TRP A 36 -3.42 -23.76 1.12
C TRP A 36 -3.04 -22.83 -0.03
N SER A 37 -3.99 -22.26 -0.79
CA SER A 37 -3.62 -21.28 -1.81
C SER A 37 -3.06 -20.01 -1.17
N ASN A 38 -1.99 -19.49 -1.76
CA ASN A 38 -1.34 -18.22 -1.39
C ASN A 38 -1.57 -17.16 -2.48
N ARG A 39 -2.63 -17.30 -3.28
CA ARG A 39 -2.88 -16.45 -4.45
C ARG A 39 -3.62 -15.18 -4.06
N VAL A 40 -3.21 -14.10 -4.69
CA VAL A 40 -3.88 -12.80 -4.59
C VAL A 40 -4.51 -12.48 -5.93
N THR A 41 -5.79 -12.17 -5.89
CA THR A 41 -6.57 -11.82 -7.08
C THR A 41 -7.31 -10.51 -6.85
N HIS A 42 -7.92 -9.98 -7.91
CA HIS A 42 -8.97 -9.00 -7.74
C HIS A 42 -10.27 -9.50 -8.38
N ASP A 43 -11.35 -9.51 -7.60
CA ASP A 43 -12.66 -10.00 -8.01
C ASP A 43 -13.81 -9.25 -7.30
N SER A 44 -15.02 -9.48 -7.79
CA SER A 44 -16.23 -9.10 -7.08
C SER A 44 -16.69 -10.30 -6.27
N PRO A 45 -17.05 -10.15 -4.99
CA PRO A 45 -17.49 -11.28 -4.19
C PRO A 45 -18.87 -11.76 -4.67
N HIS A 46 -18.96 -13.03 -5.08
CA HIS A 46 -20.22 -13.64 -5.54
C HIS A 46 -20.98 -14.40 -4.43
N SER A 47 -20.37 -14.61 -3.26
CA SER A 47 -20.94 -15.40 -2.15
C SER A 47 -20.43 -14.92 -0.79
N ALA A 48 -21.17 -15.17 0.29
CA ALA A 48 -20.82 -14.75 1.65
C ALA A 48 -19.42 -15.24 2.10
N THR A 49 -18.96 -16.39 1.61
CA THR A 49 -17.62 -16.93 1.91
C THR A 49 -16.52 -16.09 1.26
N THR A 50 -16.72 -15.65 0.01
CA THR A 50 -15.76 -14.82 -0.73
C THR A 50 -15.76 -13.37 -0.27
N HIS A 51 -16.83 -12.91 0.39
CA HIS A 51 -16.86 -11.57 1.02
C HIS A 51 -15.80 -11.37 2.10
N ASN A 52 -15.35 -12.45 2.75
CA ASN A 52 -14.33 -12.34 3.79
C ASN A 52 -12.90 -12.37 3.24
N TRP A 53 -12.71 -12.73 1.97
CA TRP A 53 -11.41 -12.75 1.31
C TRP A 53 -10.97 -11.36 0.85
N ILE A 54 -11.93 -10.45 0.68
CA ILE A 54 -11.67 -9.06 0.30
C ILE A 54 -11.44 -8.12 1.50
N LEU A 55 -11.52 -8.66 2.72
CA LEU A 55 -11.30 -7.91 3.95
C LEU A 55 -9.84 -8.07 4.37
N TRP A 56 -9.16 -6.94 4.50
CA TRP A 56 -7.76 -6.87 4.92
C TRP A 56 -7.63 -6.06 6.20
N ASN A 57 -7.02 -6.64 7.22
CA ASN A 57 -6.59 -5.89 8.40
C ASN A 57 -5.38 -5.05 8.02
N VAL A 58 -5.44 -3.74 8.28
CA VAL A 58 -4.32 -2.83 8.08
C VAL A 58 -3.51 -2.73 9.35
N GLU A 59 -2.26 -3.20 9.31
CA GLU A 59 -1.28 -3.05 10.38
C GLU A 59 -0.30 -1.95 9.98
N PRO A 60 -0.30 -0.77 10.66
CA PRO A 60 0.67 0.28 10.37
C PRO A 60 2.09 -0.17 10.75
N VAL A 61 3.08 0.22 9.95
CA VAL A 61 4.49 -0.05 10.19
C VAL A 61 5.23 1.27 10.32
N ASP A 62 5.98 1.42 11.41
CA ASP A 62 6.89 2.55 11.60
C ASP A 62 8.06 2.42 10.64
N VAL A 63 8.23 3.43 9.77
CA VAL A 63 9.35 3.51 8.83
C VAL A 63 10.41 4.40 9.49
N PRO A 64 11.61 3.88 9.80
CA PRO A 64 12.72 4.68 10.31
C PRO A 64 13.06 5.80 9.32
N GLU A 65 13.42 6.99 9.83
CA GLU A 65 13.69 8.16 8.97
C GLU A 65 14.81 7.92 7.95
N ASP A 66 15.77 7.04 8.24
CA ASP A 66 16.89 6.69 7.36
C ASP A 66 16.48 5.96 6.06
N GLU A 67 15.39 5.17 6.09
CA GLU A 67 14.88 4.55 4.86
C GLU A 67 14.32 5.60 3.88
N SER A 68 13.77 6.71 4.40
CA SER A 68 13.21 7.77 3.57
C SER A 68 14.26 8.51 2.73
N LEU A 69 15.47 8.68 3.28
CA LEU A 69 16.61 9.25 2.56
C LEU A 69 17.09 8.32 1.46
N THR A 70 17.05 7.01 1.69
CA THR A 70 17.41 6.01 0.68
C THR A 70 16.43 6.02 -0.49
N ASP A 71 15.12 6.15 -0.22
CA ASP A 71 14.09 6.32 -1.25
C ASP A 71 14.29 7.61 -2.06
N TYR A 72 14.65 8.72 -1.41
CA TYR A 72 15.01 9.97 -2.11
C TYR A 72 16.25 9.79 -2.98
N LEU A 73 17.33 9.22 -2.45
CA LEU A 73 18.56 8.94 -3.21
C LEU A 73 18.31 7.98 -4.38
N THR A 74 17.44 6.98 -4.20
CA THR A 74 17.05 6.03 -5.25
C THR A 74 16.19 6.70 -6.33
N MET A 75 15.24 7.55 -5.92
CA MET A 75 14.46 8.40 -6.83
C MET A 75 15.40 9.31 -7.63
N VAL A 76 16.44 9.85 -6.97
CA VAL A 76 17.45 10.73 -7.57
C VAL A 76 18.41 10.01 -8.50
N SER A 77 18.66 8.73 -8.23
CA SER A 77 19.53 7.91 -9.06
C SER A 77 18.83 7.44 -10.35
N ASN A 78 17.51 7.29 -10.35
CA ASN A 78 16.74 6.83 -11.52
C ASN A 78 16.65 7.87 -12.66
N PHE A 79 17.09 9.11 -12.44
CA PHE A 79 17.21 10.13 -13.49
C PHE A 79 18.65 10.41 -13.95
N SER A 80 19.63 9.68 -13.43
CA SER A 80 21.02 9.78 -13.86
C SER A 80 21.34 8.78 -14.98
N SER A 81 20.72 8.96 -16.13
CA SER A 81 21.24 8.48 -17.41
C SER A 81 21.05 9.55 -18.47
N VAL A 82 21.74 10.68 -18.27
CA VAL A 82 22.33 11.49 -19.33
C VAL A 82 23.38 12.41 -18.70
N SER A 83 24.60 12.28 -19.23
CA SER A 83 25.71 13.23 -19.20
C SER A 83 26.59 13.31 -17.94
N ASP A 84 27.69 12.55 -18.00
CA ASP A 84 29.03 13.09 -17.77
C ASP A 84 29.18 14.44 -18.49
N GLU A 85 29.94 15.37 -17.90
CA GLU A 85 30.14 16.78 -18.28
C GLU A 85 29.20 17.76 -17.56
N LEU A 86 29.50 18.09 -16.30
CA LEU A 86 29.90 19.46 -15.93
C LEU A 86 30.36 19.51 -14.46
N SER A 87 31.59 19.09 -14.22
CA SER A 87 32.33 19.35 -12.99
C SER A 87 32.78 20.81 -12.94
N THR A 88 31.88 21.79 -12.84
CA THR A 88 32.22 23.18 -12.47
C THR A 88 30.94 24.00 -12.31
N LEU A 89 30.30 23.98 -11.14
CA LEU A 89 29.54 25.14 -10.68
C LEU A 89 29.73 25.29 -9.17
N ASP A 90 30.75 26.08 -8.85
CA ASP A 90 30.84 26.84 -7.61
C ASP A 90 29.68 27.84 -7.61
N LEU A 91 28.63 27.57 -6.85
CA LEU A 91 27.55 28.55 -6.66
C LEU A 91 27.03 28.49 -5.23
N GLY A 92 27.15 29.63 -4.57
CA GLY A 92 26.99 29.85 -3.14
C GLY A 92 25.72 29.27 -2.52
N SER A 93 25.83 29.02 -1.22
CA SER A 93 24.73 28.75 -0.31
C SER A 93 23.51 29.63 -0.59
N PRO A 94 22.33 29.07 -0.87
CA PRO A 94 21.09 29.78 -0.75
C PRO A 94 20.50 29.60 0.65
N MET A 95 19.96 30.69 1.16
CA MET A 95 19.37 30.88 2.47
C MET A 95 18.30 29.83 2.83
N SER A 96 18.20 29.61 4.14
CA SER A 96 17.02 29.07 4.81
C SER A 96 15.74 29.78 4.34
N MET A 97 14.86 29.01 3.71
CA MET A 97 13.46 29.39 3.56
C MET A 97 12.66 28.55 4.56
N HIS A 98 12.44 29.11 5.75
CA HIS A 98 11.29 28.73 6.56
C HIS A 98 10.03 28.99 5.73
N SER A 99 9.51 27.94 5.08
CA SER A 99 8.13 27.96 4.58
C SER A 99 7.25 27.45 5.70
N SER A 100 6.76 28.39 6.51
CA SER A 100 5.58 28.17 7.35
C SER A 100 4.37 27.96 6.42
N LEU A 101 4.21 26.75 5.90
CA LEU A 101 2.93 26.34 5.37
C LEU A 101 2.00 26.09 6.55
N SER A 102 1.31 27.16 6.94
CA SER A 102 0.07 27.09 7.71
C SER A 102 -0.85 26.10 6.98
N PHE A 103 -0.97 24.90 7.53
CA PHE A 103 -2.01 23.95 7.16
C PHE A 103 -3.35 24.57 7.53
N SER A 104 -3.97 25.28 6.59
CA SER A 104 -5.38 25.61 6.67
C SER A 104 -6.17 24.32 6.47
N PRO A 105 -6.93 23.82 7.45
CA PRO A 105 -7.72 22.63 7.27
C PRO A 105 -8.90 22.99 6.35
N LYS A 106 -8.76 22.67 5.05
CA LYS A 106 -9.91 22.65 4.15
C LYS A 106 -10.92 21.63 4.66
N SER A 107 -12.18 22.03 4.63
CA SER A 107 -13.37 21.44 5.23
C SER A 107 -13.50 19.91 5.11
N PRO A 108 -14.15 19.24 6.08
CA PRO A 108 -14.33 17.80 6.10
C PRO A 108 -15.43 17.40 5.11
N LEU A 109 -15.08 17.27 3.84
CA LEU A 109 -15.85 16.44 2.91
C LEU A 109 -15.61 14.99 3.33
N THR A 110 -16.51 14.47 4.18
CA THR A 110 -16.74 13.04 4.47
C THR A 110 -15.53 12.13 4.24
N ARG A 111 -14.45 12.33 5.01
CA ARG A 111 -13.30 11.44 4.99
C ARG A 111 -13.76 10.07 5.48
N ARG A 112 -13.57 9.03 4.67
CA ARG A 112 -13.95 7.68 5.07
C ARG A 112 -13.03 7.23 6.22
N PRO A 113 -13.55 6.57 7.27
CA PRO A 113 -12.76 6.09 8.41
C PRO A 113 -11.55 5.23 8.01
N ALA A 114 -11.63 4.53 6.87
CA ALA A 114 -10.54 3.70 6.35
C ALA A 114 -9.31 4.53 5.91
N MET A 115 -9.52 5.69 5.28
CA MET A 115 -8.43 6.55 4.78
C MET A 115 -7.59 7.16 5.90
N GLU A 116 -8.16 7.37 7.08
CA GLU A 116 -7.44 7.95 8.22
C GLU A 116 -6.27 7.08 8.69
N ILE A 117 -6.35 5.76 8.50
CA ILE A 117 -5.29 4.83 8.90
C ILE A 117 -4.08 4.99 7.99
N PHE A 118 -4.32 5.07 6.69
CA PHE A 118 -3.28 5.29 5.69
C PHE A 118 -2.63 6.66 5.88
N GLN A 119 -3.37 7.69 6.32
CA GLN A 119 -2.81 9.02 6.61
C GLN A 119 -1.87 9.03 7.81
N LYS A 120 -2.08 8.12 8.77
CA LYS A 120 -1.25 8.02 9.99
C LYS A 120 -0.01 7.14 9.79
N ALA A 121 0.07 6.38 8.71
CA ALA A 121 1.11 5.38 8.50
C ALA A 121 1.84 5.59 7.17
N LYS A 122 3.17 5.70 7.21
CA LYS A 122 4.02 5.76 6.00
C LYS A 122 4.06 4.42 5.26
N ALA A 123 3.96 3.32 5.99
CA ALA A 123 3.89 1.97 5.44
C ALA A 123 2.88 1.12 6.21
N VAL A 124 2.40 0.07 5.56
CA VAL A 124 1.41 -0.86 6.11
C VAL A 124 1.77 -2.31 5.78
N ARG A 125 1.22 -3.22 6.57
CA ARG A 125 1.06 -4.63 6.25
C ARG A 125 -0.42 -4.93 6.12
N LEU A 126 -0.78 -5.73 5.12
CA LEU A 126 -2.15 -6.12 4.87
C LEU A 126 -2.31 -7.59 5.22
N GLN A 127 -3.03 -7.86 6.32
CA GLN A 127 -3.28 -9.22 6.80
C GLN A 127 -4.67 -9.68 6.34
N SER A 128 -4.73 -10.82 5.67
CA SER A 128 -5.98 -11.47 5.29
C SER A 128 -6.62 -12.20 6.49
N ARG A 129 -7.89 -12.59 6.34
CA ARG A 129 -8.61 -13.43 7.33
C ARG A 129 -7.86 -14.71 7.71
N HIS A 130 -7.02 -15.23 6.84
CA HIS A 130 -6.28 -16.47 7.08
C HIS A 130 -4.97 -16.25 7.85
N TYR A 131 -4.77 -15.07 8.45
CA TYR A 131 -3.55 -14.68 9.16
C TYR A 131 -2.31 -14.79 8.25
N LYS A 132 -2.50 -14.50 6.96
CA LYS A 132 -1.42 -14.37 5.98
C LYS A 132 -1.37 -12.94 5.49
N TYR A 133 -0.17 -12.44 5.28
CA TYR A 133 0.15 -11.09 4.83
C TYR A 133 0.30 -11.04 3.33
N LEU A 134 -0.09 -9.92 2.73
CA LEU A 134 0.19 -9.63 1.33
C LEU A 134 1.70 -9.48 1.12
N THR A 135 2.30 -10.31 0.28
CA THR A 135 3.76 -10.43 0.15
C THR A 135 4.20 -10.32 -1.31
N ALA A 136 5.10 -9.39 -1.60
CA ALA A 136 5.77 -9.27 -2.90
C ALA A 136 6.86 -10.35 -3.03
N LEU A 137 6.93 -11.05 -4.16
CA LEU A 137 8.00 -12.04 -4.40
C LEU A 137 9.24 -11.41 -5.02
N GLU A 138 10.38 -12.09 -4.85
CA GLU A 138 11.68 -11.67 -5.39
C GLU A 138 11.76 -11.71 -6.91
N ASP A 139 10.86 -12.45 -7.57
CA ASP A 139 10.71 -12.44 -9.03
C ASP A 139 10.35 -11.05 -9.59
N GLY A 140 9.96 -10.11 -8.73
CA GLY A 140 9.63 -8.75 -9.10
C GLY A 140 8.35 -8.63 -9.92
N GLU A 141 7.53 -9.67 -10.01
CA GLU A 141 6.25 -9.63 -10.75
C GLU A 141 5.11 -10.16 -9.90
N SER A 142 5.35 -11.24 -9.15
CA SER A 142 4.31 -11.95 -8.43
C SER A 142 4.03 -11.33 -7.08
N VAL A 143 2.77 -11.43 -6.68
CA VAL A 143 2.28 -11.10 -5.36
C VAL A 143 1.53 -12.30 -4.79
N THR A 144 1.84 -12.66 -3.56
CA THR A 144 1.33 -13.86 -2.88
C THR A 144 0.94 -13.55 -1.44
N GLN A 145 0.63 -14.59 -0.68
CA GLN A 145 0.39 -14.49 0.74
C GLN A 145 1.35 -15.36 1.54
N ASP A 146 1.94 -14.81 2.59
CA ASP A 146 2.84 -15.53 3.50
C ASP A 146 2.45 -15.32 4.97
N ARG A 147 2.82 -16.24 5.86
CA ARG A 147 2.56 -16.10 7.31
C ARG A 147 3.57 -15.17 7.98
N ASN A 148 4.74 -14.97 7.38
CA ASN A 148 5.79 -14.11 7.91
C ASN A 148 5.51 -12.63 7.63
N GLY A 149 4.69 -12.03 8.49
CA GLY A 149 4.40 -10.59 8.43
C GLY A 149 5.60 -9.69 8.73
N ALA A 150 6.64 -10.20 9.40
CA ALA A 150 7.83 -9.41 9.73
C ALA A 150 8.77 -9.19 8.52
N SER A 151 8.57 -9.94 7.43
CA SER A 151 9.37 -9.81 6.21
C SER A 151 9.22 -8.42 5.58
N GLN A 152 10.31 -7.87 5.03
CA GLN A 152 10.25 -6.64 4.22
C GLN A 152 9.35 -6.81 3.00
N ASN A 153 9.22 -8.03 2.48
CA ASN A 153 8.34 -8.36 1.38
C ASN A 153 6.85 -8.17 1.70
N ALA A 154 6.49 -8.15 2.99
CA ALA A 154 5.14 -7.88 3.45
C ALA A 154 4.89 -6.39 3.75
N LYS A 155 5.93 -5.55 3.72
CA LYS A 155 5.85 -4.10 3.92
C LYS A 155 5.47 -3.41 2.61
N TRP A 156 4.42 -2.60 2.66
CA TRP A 156 3.95 -1.79 1.54
C TRP A 156 3.96 -0.33 1.93
N THR A 157 4.78 0.48 1.26
CA THR A 157 4.80 1.93 1.43
C THR A 157 3.55 2.52 0.79
N VAL A 158 2.91 3.44 1.51
CA VAL A 158 1.67 4.09 1.06
C VAL A 158 2.03 5.41 0.38
N GLU A 159 1.66 5.53 -0.89
CA GLU A 159 1.78 6.78 -1.64
C GLU A 159 0.40 7.33 -1.98
N PHE A 160 0.19 8.63 -1.71
CA PHE A 160 -1.06 9.31 -2.03
C PHE A 160 -1.02 9.85 -3.45
N VAL A 161 -2.12 9.69 -4.19
CA VAL A 161 -2.23 10.24 -5.54
C VAL A 161 -2.53 11.74 -5.46
N GLU A 162 -1.67 12.56 -6.06
CA GLU A 162 -1.92 13.99 -6.16
C GLU A 162 -3.27 14.24 -6.85
N LYS A 163 -4.09 15.14 -6.28
CA LYS A 163 -5.43 15.56 -6.74
C LYS A 163 -6.61 14.70 -6.27
N THR A 164 -6.38 13.55 -5.63
CA THR A 164 -7.45 12.75 -5.01
C THR A 164 -7.13 12.42 -3.56
N ASP A 165 -8.08 12.61 -2.66
CA ASP A 165 -7.92 12.37 -1.21
C ASP A 165 -8.29 10.94 -0.78
N ASN A 166 -8.78 10.13 -1.71
CA ASN A 166 -9.35 8.80 -1.46
C ASN A 166 -8.66 7.68 -2.25
N VAL A 167 -7.51 7.95 -2.87
CA VAL A 167 -6.78 6.99 -3.70
C VAL A 167 -5.34 6.87 -3.21
N ILE A 168 -4.89 5.63 -3.06
CA ILE A 168 -3.53 5.29 -2.66
C ILE A 168 -2.87 4.38 -3.70
N ARG A 169 -1.54 4.39 -3.72
CA ARG A 169 -0.68 3.42 -4.37
C ARG A 169 0.12 2.69 -3.30
N LEU A 170 0.30 1.39 -3.48
CA LEU A 170 1.04 0.54 -2.55
C LEU A 170 2.34 0.11 -3.21
N LYS A 171 3.46 0.65 -2.74
CA LYS A 171 4.81 0.36 -3.25
C LYS A 171 5.45 -0.76 -2.42
N SER A 172 5.91 -1.81 -3.09
CA SER A 172 6.64 -2.93 -2.50
C SER A 172 8.08 -2.56 -2.15
N CYS A 173 8.75 -3.42 -1.37
CA CYS A 173 10.19 -3.31 -1.09
C CYS A 173 11.10 -3.35 -2.34
N TYR A 174 10.58 -3.80 -3.49
CA TYR A 174 11.30 -3.82 -4.76
C TYR A 174 11.10 -2.56 -5.62
N GLY A 175 10.45 -1.52 -5.06
CA GLY A 175 10.18 -0.29 -5.78
C GLY A 175 9.05 -0.37 -6.81
N LYS A 176 8.26 -1.46 -6.80
CA LYS A 176 7.16 -1.71 -7.74
C LYS A 176 5.80 -1.55 -7.05
N TYR A 177 4.76 -1.23 -7.81
CA TYR A 177 3.42 -0.97 -7.29
C TYR A 177 2.49 -2.18 -7.40
N LEU A 178 1.65 -2.36 -6.39
CA LEU A 178 0.55 -3.32 -6.43
C LEU A 178 -0.41 -2.96 -7.57
N THR A 179 -0.54 -3.86 -8.54
CA THR A 179 -1.20 -3.60 -9.83
C THR A 179 -2.34 -4.58 -10.06
N ALA A 180 -3.52 -4.06 -10.40
CA ALA A 180 -4.64 -4.86 -10.88
C ALA A 180 -4.43 -5.23 -12.36
N SER A 181 -4.05 -6.49 -12.63
CA SER A 181 -3.73 -6.95 -14.00
C SER A 181 -4.95 -7.55 -14.72
N ASN A 182 -5.08 -7.34 -16.02
CA ASN A 182 -6.13 -8.01 -16.81
C ASN A 182 -5.87 -9.50 -17.07
N GLN A 183 -4.72 -10.03 -16.65
CA GLN A 183 -4.38 -11.45 -16.77
C GLN A 183 -5.35 -12.33 -15.98
N SER A 184 -5.84 -13.39 -16.61
CA SER A 184 -6.68 -14.38 -15.95
C SER A 184 -5.91 -15.15 -14.89
N SER A 185 -6.62 -15.45 -13.80
CA SER A 185 -6.26 -16.55 -12.91
C SER A 185 -6.32 -17.89 -13.68
N LEU A 186 -5.49 -18.88 -13.32
CA LEU A 186 -5.46 -20.23 -13.90
C LEU A 186 -6.86 -20.82 -14.22
N LEU A 187 -6.90 -21.68 -15.25
CA LEU A 187 -8.10 -22.36 -15.75
C LEU A 187 -8.94 -22.98 -14.61
N GLY A 188 -10.22 -22.58 -14.55
CA GLY A 188 -11.21 -23.08 -13.59
C GLY A 188 -11.39 -22.26 -12.32
N MET A 189 -10.59 -21.21 -12.08
CA MET A 189 -10.74 -20.30 -10.94
C MET A 189 -11.14 -18.89 -11.38
N THR A 190 -12.17 -18.33 -10.76
CA THR A 190 -12.60 -16.93 -10.98
C THR A 190 -11.58 -15.94 -10.42
N GLY A 191 -11.37 -14.83 -11.13
CA GLY A 191 -10.53 -13.72 -10.67
C GLY A 191 -9.41 -13.37 -11.64
N ARG A 192 -8.88 -12.16 -11.49
CA ARG A 192 -7.73 -11.66 -12.26
C ARG A 192 -6.51 -11.55 -11.36
N LYS A 193 -5.30 -11.74 -11.92
CA LYS A 193 -4.06 -11.69 -11.14
C LYS A 193 -3.81 -10.28 -10.60
N VAL A 194 -3.19 -10.22 -9.43
CA VAL A 194 -2.59 -9.00 -8.89
C VAL A 194 -1.08 -9.20 -8.96
N LEU A 195 -0.39 -8.19 -9.48
CA LEU A 195 1.04 -8.22 -9.75
C LEU A 195 1.71 -7.04 -9.06
N GLN A 196 3.04 -7.05 -9.02
CA GLN A 196 3.83 -5.86 -8.76
C GLN A 196 4.45 -5.40 -10.08
N THR A 197 4.18 -4.16 -10.48
CA THR A 197 4.71 -3.60 -11.73
C THR A 197 5.22 -2.18 -11.52
N LEU A 198 6.13 -1.75 -12.39
CA LEU A 198 6.56 -0.35 -12.46
C LEU A 198 6.18 0.17 -13.85
N PRO A 199 4.98 0.73 -14.02
CA PRO A 199 4.56 1.23 -15.33
C PRO A 199 5.35 2.50 -15.69
N ASN A 200 5.69 2.65 -16.96
CA ASN A 200 6.41 3.83 -17.48
C ASN A 200 5.69 5.15 -17.20
N ARG A 201 4.37 5.09 -17.03
CA ARG A 201 3.52 6.18 -16.57
C ARG A 201 2.60 5.61 -15.49
N LEU A 202 2.49 6.31 -14.37
CA LEU A 202 1.57 5.93 -13.30
C LEU A 202 0.15 6.04 -13.84
N ASP A 203 -0.48 4.88 -14.10
CA ASP A 203 -1.83 4.76 -14.63
C ASP A 203 -2.80 4.29 -13.53
N SER A 204 -4.08 4.18 -13.86
CA SER A 204 -5.09 3.79 -12.88
C SER A 204 -5.00 2.32 -12.44
N SER A 205 -4.16 1.48 -13.06
CA SER A 205 -4.05 0.06 -12.69
C SER A 205 -3.35 -0.17 -11.35
N ILE A 206 -2.59 0.83 -10.87
CA ILE A 206 -1.88 0.82 -9.59
C ILE A 206 -2.61 1.59 -8.48
N GLU A 207 -3.80 2.10 -8.78
CA GLU A 207 -4.58 2.97 -7.90
C GLU A 207 -5.65 2.17 -7.15
N TRP A 208 -5.70 2.35 -5.83
CA TRP A 208 -6.60 1.64 -4.93
C TRP A 208 -7.37 2.60 -4.03
N GLU A 209 -8.68 2.37 -3.90
CA GLU A 209 -9.61 3.10 -3.02
C GLU A 209 -9.95 2.22 -1.80
N PRO A 210 -9.53 2.57 -0.58
CA PRO A 210 -9.80 1.82 0.65
C PRO A 210 -11.25 1.86 1.19
#